data_AF-A0A2E9ILJ4-F1
#
_entry.id   AF-A0A2E9ILJ4-F1
#
_cell.length_a   1.000
_cell.length_b   1.000
_cell.length_c   1.000
_cell.angle_alpha   90.00
_cell.angle_beta   90.00
_cell.angle_gamma   90.00
#
_symmetry.space_group_name_H-M   'P 1'
#
loop_
_entity.id
_entity.type
_entity.pdbx_description
1 polymer ?
#
loop_
_entity_poly.entity_id
_entity_poly.type
_entity_poly.pdbx_seq_one_letter_code
_entity_poly.pdbx_strand_id
1 'polypeptide(L)'
;MKQSIATPYGELFFVGKCSNIELKAELRGLELLMRVVQSSKVWEIDCSHSTPVVCSTDPGPQISIDVFQCIIGKLVENNAHLNVYMDLRRVCVLKKPSAVNTPITDSIVSLVLLGNAGWPLESTPGTMTEKSIEIEESGIYSEMKIHLRVEDRIEMKRISDSLVLLNYHDALVSIGRLSRRWYVCKGWSLATILQFTEPLRNQINDTLLSTYLRQPNEPTDVLFLKQSGMSAHECSSAVATDGQPVSV
;
A
#
# COMPACT_ATOMS: atom_id res chain seq x y z
N MET A 1 -26.73 7.32 -24.25
CA MET A 1 -25.95 8.45 -24.82
C MET A 1 -24.49 8.10 -24.61
N LYS A 2 -23.68 8.06 -25.68
CA LYS A 2 -22.22 7.89 -25.55
C LYS A 2 -21.63 9.26 -25.22
N GLN A 3 -20.78 9.32 -24.19
CA GLN A 3 -20.06 10.54 -23.82
C GLN A 3 -18.55 10.25 -23.92
N SER A 4 -17.79 11.22 -24.43
CA SER A 4 -16.31 11.25 -24.38
C SER A 4 -15.89 12.57 -23.77
N ILE A 5 -14.93 12.51 -22.85
CA ILE A 5 -14.39 13.68 -22.16
C ILE A 5 -12.86 13.55 -22.16
N ALA A 6 -12.18 14.59 -22.65
CA ALA A 6 -10.73 14.68 -22.57
C ALA A 6 -10.29 14.88 -21.11
N THR A 7 -9.31 14.11 -20.67
CA THR A 7 -8.72 14.18 -19.33
C THR A 7 -7.19 14.26 -19.43
N PRO A 8 -6.47 14.57 -18.33
CA PRO A 8 -5.01 14.52 -18.31
C PRO A 8 -4.42 13.13 -18.62
N TYR A 9 -5.24 12.08 -18.60
CA TYR A 9 -4.84 10.67 -18.78
C TYR A 9 -5.31 10.07 -20.12
N GLY A 10 -5.88 10.89 -21.01
CA GLY A 10 -6.55 10.43 -22.23
C GLY A 10 -8.05 10.65 -22.19
N GLU A 11 -8.78 10.02 -23.11
CA GLU A 11 -10.23 10.20 -23.24
C GLU A 11 -11.01 9.21 -22.36
N LEU A 12 -11.83 9.75 -21.46
CA LEU A 12 -12.77 8.98 -20.65
C LEU A 12 -14.06 8.75 -21.46
N PHE A 13 -14.30 7.50 -21.82
CA PHE A 13 -15.49 7.08 -22.57
C PHE A 13 -16.46 6.29 -21.70
N PHE A 14 -17.75 6.64 -21.74
CA PHE A 14 -18.79 5.84 -21.09
C PHE A 14 -20.16 5.97 -21.74
N VAL A 15 -21.03 5.01 -21.43
CA VAL A 15 -22.40 4.94 -21.90
C VAL A 15 -23.33 5.02 -20.69
N GLY A 16 -24.07 6.11 -20.55
CA GLY A 16 -24.94 6.29 -19.40
C GLY A 16 -25.38 7.74 -19.22
N LYS A 17 -26.09 7.98 -18.12
CA LYS A 17 -26.32 9.33 -17.59
C LYS A 17 -25.61 9.41 -16.25
N CYS A 18 -24.87 10.48 -16.01
CA CYS A 18 -24.27 10.78 -14.72
C CYS A 18 -24.59 12.24 -14.35
N SER A 19 -24.46 12.58 -13.07
CA SER A 19 -24.59 13.98 -12.65
C SER A 19 -23.41 14.80 -13.17
N ASN A 20 -23.69 15.99 -13.70
CA ASN A 20 -22.64 16.95 -14.06
C ASN A 20 -21.81 17.38 -12.84
N ILE A 21 -22.38 17.33 -11.64
CA ILE A 21 -21.67 17.69 -10.39
C ILE A 21 -20.66 16.59 -10.04
N GLU A 22 -21.11 15.33 -10.06
CA GLU A 22 -20.25 14.17 -9.77
C GLU A 22 -19.13 14.06 -10.80
N LEU A 23 -19.45 14.20 -12.09
CA LEU A 23 -18.46 14.19 -13.15
C LEU A 23 -17.40 15.29 -12.98
N LYS A 24 -17.80 16.52 -12.65
CA LYS A 24 -16.85 17.61 -12.37
C LYS A 24 -15.97 17.30 -11.16
N ALA A 25 -16.51 16.64 -10.14
CA ALA A 25 -15.74 16.23 -8.98
C ALA A 25 -14.69 15.17 -9.33
N GLU A 26 -15.05 14.16 -10.14
CA GLU A 26 -14.10 13.14 -10.64
C GLU A 26 -13.00 13.77 -11.50
N LEU A 27 -13.34 14.69 -12.42
CA LEU A 27 -12.34 15.38 -13.26
C LEU A 27 -11.35 16.19 -12.42
N ARG A 28 -11.83 16.90 -11.38
CA ARG A 28 -10.95 17.61 -10.45
C ARG A 28 -10.08 16.66 -9.65
N GLY A 29 -10.62 15.52 -9.23
CA GLY A 29 -9.86 14.50 -8.52
C GLY A 29 -8.82 13.80 -9.40
N LEU A 30 -9.06 13.64 -10.70
CA LEU A 30 -8.05 13.19 -11.68
C LEU A 30 -6.85 14.13 -11.75
N GLU A 31 -7.09 15.45 -11.79
CA GLU A 31 -6.01 16.45 -11.75
C GLU A 31 -5.17 16.33 -10.47
N LEU A 32 -5.83 16.12 -9.32
CA LEU A 32 -5.14 15.90 -8.04
C LEU A 32 -4.32 14.61 -8.08
N LEU A 33 -4.92 13.50 -8.52
CA LEU A 33 -4.24 12.21 -8.66
C LEU A 33 -2.99 12.35 -9.52
N MET A 34 -3.04 13.15 -10.59
CA MET A 34 -1.91 13.29 -11.50
C MET A 34 -0.74 13.95 -10.78
N ARG A 35 -1.02 15.02 -10.03
CA ARG A 35 0.00 15.72 -9.24
C ARG A 35 0.59 14.83 -8.14
N VAL A 36 -0.25 14.04 -7.46
CA VAL A 36 0.21 13.12 -6.41
C VAL A 36 1.10 12.02 -6.98
N VAL A 37 0.72 11.43 -8.13
CA VAL A 37 1.54 10.39 -8.75
C VAL A 37 2.82 10.99 -9.36
N GLN A 38 2.77 12.13 -10.03
CA GLN A 38 3.96 12.80 -10.58
C GLN A 38 4.98 13.21 -9.52
N SER A 39 4.54 13.48 -8.29
CA SER A 39 5.42 13.78 -7.15
C SER A 39 5.84 12.52 -6.38
N SER A 40 5.25 11.37 -6.69
CA SER A 40 5.58 10.10 -6.06
C SER A 40 6.86 9.50 -6.65
N LYS A 41 7.60 8.78 -5.80
CA LYS A 41 8.73 7.93 -6.21
C LYS A 41 8.32 6.46 -6.36
N VAL A 42 7.08 6.13 -6.00
CA VAL A 42 6.60 4.76 -5.77
C VAL A 42 5.39 4.39 -6.62
N TRP A 43 4.86 5.36 -7.37
CA TRP A 43 3.78 5.18 -8.33
C TRP A 43 4.15 5.79 -9.67
N GLU A 44 3.62 5.19 -10.72
CA GLU A 44 3.62 5.75 -12.06
C GLU A 44 2.23 5.60 -12.68
N ILE A 45 2.02 6.35 -13.76
CA ILE A 45 0.83 6.20 -14.59
C ILE A 45 1.28 5.56 -15.88
N ASP A 46 0.76 4.36 -16.14
CA ASP A 46 0.90 3.68 -17.42
C ASP A 46 -0.28 4.08 -18.33
N CYS A 47 0.05 4.83 -19.38
CA CYS A 47 -0.89 5.23 -20.44
C CYS A 47 -0.70 4.40 -21.73
N SER A 48 0.10 3.31 -21.70
CA SER A 48 0.32 2.45 -22.86
C SER A 48 -0.91 1.60 -23.20
N HIS A 49 -1.78 1.38 -22.22
CA HIS A 49 -3.05 0.67 -22.37
C HIS A 49 -4.17 1.61 -22.83
N SER A 50 -5.30 1.01 -23.26
CA SER A 50 -6.50 1.76 -23.65
C SER A 50 -7.14 2.55 -22.51
N THR A 51 -6.82 2.21 -21.26
CA THR A 51 -7.23 2.93 -20.05
C THR A 51 -5.99 3.24 -19.22
N PRO A 52 -5.95 4.41 -18.55
CA PRO A 52 -4.83 4.76 -17.70
C PRO A 52 -4.83 3.90 -16.44
N VAL A 53 -3.69 3.28 -16.18
CA VAL A 53 -3.49 2.43 -15.02
C VAL A 53 -2.48 3.10 -14.10
N VAL A 54 -2.85 3.31 -12.84
CA VAL A 54 -1.89 3.75 -11.82
C VAL A 54 -1.21 2.50 -11.28
N CYS A 55 0.09 2.39 -11.47
CA CYS A 55 0.89 1.24 -11.12
C CYS A 55 1.88 1.59 -10.02
N SER A 56 2.00 0.75 -9.00
CA SER A 56 3.10 0.88 -8.05
C SER A 56 4.39 0.49 -8.75
N THR A 57 5.40 1.37 -8.73
CA THR A 57 6.76 1.10 -9.22
C THR A 57 7.63 0.41 -8.16
N ASP A 58 7.01 0.15 -7.03
CA ASP A 58 7.62 -0.37 -5.84
C ASP A 58 8.00 -1.86 -5.96
N PRO A 59 9.20 -2.30 -5.50
CA PRO A 59 9.47 -3.71 -5.23
C PRO A 59 8.40 -4.36 -4.34
N GLY A 60 7.59 -5.18 -4.98
CA GLY A 60 6.43 -5.89 -4.46
C GLY A 60 5.63 -6.51 -5.62
N PRO A 61 4.58 -7.29 -5.36
CA PRO A 61 3.54 -7.50 -6.35
C PRO A 61 3.01 -6.15 -6.77
N GLN A 62 2.93 -5.97 -8.07
CA GLN A 62 2.51 -4.70 -8.64
C GLN A 62 1.07 -4.46 -8.25
N ILE A 63 0.84 -3.35 -7.55
CA ILE A 63 -0.50 -2.84 -7.33
C ILE A 63 -0.85 -1.99 -8.53
N SER A 64 -1.91 -2.35 -9.24
CA SER A 64 -2.38 -1.62 -10.41
C SER A 64 -3.85 -1.24 -10.24
N ILE A 65 -4.18 0.01 -10.52
CA ILE A 65 -5.52 0.57 -10.35
C ILE A 65 -6.02 1.05 -11.71
N ASP A 66 -7.12 0.45 -12.20
CA ASP A 66 -7.77 0.94 -13.42
C ASP A 66 -8.64 2.16 -13.07
N VAL A 67 -8.10 3.35 -13.35
CA VAL A 67 -8.69 4.62 -12.91
C VAL A 67 -10.04 4.85 -13.60
N PHE A 68 -10.10 4.64 -14.92
CA PHE A 68 -11.33 4.90 -15.68
C PHE A 68 -12.42 3.90 -15.32
N GLN A 69 -12.10 2.61 -15.13
CA GLN A 69 -13.10 1.65 -14.69
C GLN A 69 -13.67 1.98 -13.30
N CYS A 70 -12.85 2.49 -12.38
CA CYS A 70 -13.35 2.97 -11.08
C CYS A 70 -14.36 4.11 -11.26
N ILE A 71 -14.01 5.13 -12.07
CA ILE A 71 -14.86 6.31 -12.31
C ILE A 71 -16.16 5.91 -13.00
N ILE A 72 -16.08 5.06 -14.04
CA ILE A 72 -17.25 4.59 -14.78
C ILE A 72 -18.16 3.78 -13.87
N GLY A 73 -17.59 2.83 -13.10
CA GLY A 73 -18.33 2.06 -12.11
C GLY A 73 -19.08 2.96 -11.13
N LYS A 74 -18.44 4.01 -10.61
CA LYS A 74 -19.10 4.94 -9.68
C LYS A 74 -20.19 5.77 -10.37
N LEU A 75 -19.89 6.40 -11.50
CA LEU A 75 -20.79 7.36 -12.16
C LEU A 75 -21.99 6.70 -12.85
N VAL A 76 -21.82 5.49 -13.38
CA VAL A 76 -22.84 4.81 -14.20
C VAL A 76 -23.52 3.69 -13.44
N GLU A 77 -22.75 2.92 -12.66
CA GLU A 77 -23.23 1.70 -11.99
C GLU A 77 -23.50 1.92 -10.49
N ASN A 78 -23.20 3.13 -9.97
CA ASN A 78 -23.17 3.44 -8.55
C ASN A 78 -22.31 2.45 -7.73
N ASN A 79 -21.28 1.90 -8.36
CA ASN A 79 -20.34 0.97 -7.76
C ASN A 79 -19.20 1.75 -7.09
N ALA A 80 -19.12 1.66 -5.76
CA ALA A 80 -18.10 2.36 -4.97
C ALA A 80 -16.83 1.51 -4.70
N HIS A 81 -16.68 0.37 -5.39
CA HIS A 81 -15.49 -0.47 -5.29
C HIS A 81 -14.39 0.02 -6.22
N LEU A 82 -13.17 0.08 -5.71
CA LEU A 82 -11.99 0.30 -6.53
C LEU A 82 -11.63 -0.97 -7.30
N ASN A 83 -11.30 -0.80 -8.57
CA ASN A 83 -10.78 -1.86 -9.42
C ASN A 83 -9.25 -1.93 -9.27
N VAL A 84 -8.83 -2.54 -8.17
CA VAL A 84 -7.42 -2.74 -7.82
C VAL A 84 -7.01 -4.16 -8.19
N TYR A 85 -5.79 -4.32 -8.65
CA TYR A 85 -5.14 -5.61 -8.83
C TYR A 85 -3.83 -5.62 -8.07
N MET A 86 -3.45 -6.80 -7.59
CA MET A 86 -2.17 -7.08 -6.98
C MET A 86 -1.61 -8.33 -7.66
N ASP A 87 -0.54 -8.15 -8.45
CA ASP A 87 0.01 -9.18 -9.34
C ASP A 87 -1.09 -9.90 -10.16
N LEU A 88 -1.84 -9.10 -10.92
CA LEU A 88 -2.92 -9.54 -11.82
C LEU A 88 -4.15 -10.15 -11.12
N ARG A 89 -4.16 -10.30 -9.78
CA ARG A 89 -5.35 -10.71 -9.03
C ARG A 89 -6.14 -9.51 -8.55
N ARG A 90 -7.43 -9.51 -8.83
CA ARG A 90 -8.33 -8.43 -8.39
C ARG A 90 -8.41 -8.40 -6.86
N VAL A 91 -8.18 -7.21 -6.28
CA VAL A 91 -8.42 -6.90 -4.88
C VAL A 91 -9.59 -5.94 -4.79
N CYS A 92 -10.55 -6.30 -3.97
CA CYS A 92 -11.74 -5.50 -3.78
C CYS A 92 -11.50 -4.50 -2.65
N VAL A 93 -11.40 -3.21 -2.96
CA VAL A 93 -11.31 -2.14 -1.95
C VAL A 93 -12.60 -1.33 -1.98
N LEU A 94 -13.42 -1.50 -0.95
CA LEU A 94 -14.69 -0.79 -0.82
C LEU A 94 -14.49 0.54 -0.09
N LYS A 95 -15.06 1.60 -0.65
CA LYS A 95 -15.14 2.91 -0.01
C LYS A 95 -16.00 2.85 1.27
N LYS A 96 -15.52 3.46 2.36
CA LYS A 96 -16.29 3.55 3.61
C LYS A 96 -17.68 4.18 3.36
N PRO A 97 -18.76 3.65 3.94
CA PRO A 97 -20.12 4.17 3.74
C PRO A 97 -20.30 5.63 4.14
N SER A 98 -19.48 6.18 5.04
CA SER A 98 -19.55 7.59 5.46
C SER A 98 -19.12 8.60 4.38
N ALA A 99 -18.53 8.14 3.27
CA ALA A 99 -18.00 8.98 2.21
C ALA A 99 -18.92 9.01 0.96
N VAL A 100 -20.24 8.90 1.13
CA VAL A 100 -21.24 8.73 0.05
C VAL A 100 -21.09 9.73 -1.11
N ASN A 101 -20.63 10.96 -0.84
CA ASN A 101 -20.58 12.06 -1.80
C ASN A 101 -19.19 12.49 -2.26
N THR A 102 -18.11 11.80 -1.89
CA THR A 102 -16.78 12.12 -2.44
C THR A 102 -16.56 11.43 -3.80
N PRO A 103 -15.78 12.00 -4.72
CA PRO A 103 -15.44 11.31 -5.96
C PRO A 103 -14.63 10.03 -5.68
N ILE A 104 -14.73 9.02 -6.54
CA ILE A 104 -13.99 7.77 -6.39
C ILE A 104 -12.48 8.00 -6.54
N THR A 105 -12.10 9.01 -7.31
CA THR A 105 -10.70 9.46 -7.43
C THR A 105 -10.08 9.83 -6.08
N ASP A 106 -10.83 10.33 -5.11
CA ASP A 106 -10.28 10.64 -3.78
C ASP A 106 -9.85 9.37 -3.04
N SER A 107 -10.61 8.28 -3.22
CA SER A 107 -10.26 6.97 -2.69
C SER A 107 -9.00 6.41 -3.38
N ILE A 108 -8.86 6.62 -4.69
CA ILE A 108 -7.66 6.26 -5.44
C ILE A 108 -6.46 7.06 -4.94
N VAL A 109 -6.60 8.38 -4.78
CA VAL A 109 -5.57 9.27 -4.23
C VAL A 109 -5.16 8.80 -2.84
N SER A 110 -6.12 8.46 -1.98
CA SER A 110 -5.84 7.96 -0.64
C SER A 110 -5.02 6.68 -0.69
N LEU A 111 -5.34 5.75 -1.61
CA LEU A 111 -4.59 4.51 -1.78
C LEU A 111 -3.15 4.76 -2.26
N VAL A 112 -2.98 5.69 -3.20
CA VAL A 112 -1.64 6.13 -3.66
C VAL A 112 -0.84 6.74 -2.51
N LEU A 113 -1.47 7.58 -1.68
CA LEU A 113 -0.83 8.18 -0.51
C LEU A 113 -0.44 7.13 0.54
N LEU A 114 -1.24 6.08 0.74
CA LEU A 114 -0.88 4.95 1.60
C LEU A 114 0.37 4.23 1.10
N GLY A 115 0.47 4.01 -0.22
CA GLY A 115 1.70 3.48 -0.84
C GLY A 115 2.90 4.39 -0.61
N ASN A 116 2.74 5.71 -0.78
CA ASN A 116 3.79 6.69 -0.50
C ASN A 116 4.25 6.66 0.97
N ALA A 117 3.32 6.42 1.89
CA ALA A 117 3.59 6.30 3.33
C ALA A 117 4.19 4.94 3.73
N GLY A 118 4.33 4.00 2.78
CA GLY A 118 4.85 2.66 3.07
C GLY A 118 3.85 1.77 3.81
N TRP A 119 2.56 1.90 3.46
CA TRP A 119 1.47 1.01 3.90
C TRP A 119 1.32 0.89 5.42
N PRO A 120 0.98 1.98 6.14
CA PRO A 120 0.68 1.90 7.56
C PRO A 120 -0.49 0.94 7.80
N LEU A 121 -0.29 -0.06 8.67
CA LEU A 121 -1.20 -1.21 8.81
C LEU A 121 -2.62 -0.78 9.21
N GLU A 122 -2.74 0.17 10.14
CA GLU A 122 -4.01 0.66 10.67
C GLU A 122 -4.88 1.37 9.61
N SER A 123 -4.25 1.89 8.55
CA SER A 123 -4.93 2.60 7.47
C SER A 123 -5.01 1.81 6.16
N THR A 124 -4.28 0.70 6.05
CA THR A 124 -4.27 -0.15 4.86
C THR A 124 -5.55 -0.99 4.81
N PRO A 125 -6.28 -1.05 3.67
CA PRO A 125 -7.48 -1.87 3.57
C PRO A 125 -7.20 -3.35 3.89
N GLY A 126 -7.97 -3.92 4.81
CA GLY A 126 -7.79 -5.31 5.25
C GLY A 126 -7.83 -6.32 4.11
N THR A 127 -8.65 -6.09 3.07
CA THR A 127 -8.73 -6.95 1.89
C THR A 127 -7.43 -7.02 1.08
N MET A 128 -6.58 -5.99 1.14
CA MET A 128 -5.25 -6.05 0.54
C MET A 128 -4.31 -6.92 1.36
N THR A 129 -4.35 -6.81 2.69
CA THR A 129 -3.60 -7.67 3.62
C THR A 129 -4.03 -9.13 3.54
N GLU A 130 -5.34 -9.40 3.46
CA GLU A 130 -5.87 -10.75 3.29
C GLU A 130 -5.44 -11.35 1.94
N LYS A 131 -5.53 -10.56 0.86
CA LYS A 131 -5.13 -11.04 -0.46
C LYS A 131 -3.62 -11.29 -0.56
N SER A 132 -2.78 -10.53 0.15
CA SER A 132 -1.35 -10.79 0.17
C SER A 132 -1.03 -12.13 0.85
N ILE A 133 -1.76 -12.49 1.90
CA ILE A 133 -1.67 -13.81 2.57
C ILE A 133 -2.15 -14.93 1.64
N GLU A 134 -3.31 -14.77 0.98
CA GLU A 134 -3.81 -15.79 0.03
C GLU A 134 -2.86 -16.03 -1.16
N ILE A 135 -2.14 -14.99 -1.61
CA ILE A 135 -1.14 -15.12 -2.67
C ILE A 135 0.03 -16.00 -2.20
N GLU A 136 0.50 -15.82 -0.96
CA GLU A 136 1.53 -16.65 -0.32
C GLU A 136 1.06 -18.11 -0.16
N GLU A 137 -0.12 -18.33 0.43
CA GLU A 137 -0.65 -19.66 0.72
C GLU A 137 -1.02 -20.46 -0.54
N SER A 138 -1.40 -19.78 -1.63
CA SER A 138 -1.85 -20.45 -2.85
C SER A 138 -0.77 -21.26 -3.57
N GLY A 139 0.51 -21.14 -3.18
CA GLY A 139 1.61 -21.94 -3.71
C GLY A 139 1.90 -21.76 -5.20
N ILE A 140 1.09 -20.95 -5.90
CA ILE A 140 1.29 -20.54 -7.31
C ILE A 140 2.61 -19.75 -7.45
N TYR A 141 3.09 -19.16 -6.36
CA TYR A 141 4.40 -18.54 -6.23
C TYR A 141 5.41 -19.41 -5.44
N SER A 142 5.14 -20.69 -5.14
CA SER A 142 6.06 -21.57 -4.40
C SER A 142 7.40 -21.82 -5.12
N GLU A 143 7.47 -21.55 -6.43
CA GLU A 143 8.71 -21.54 -7.20
C GLU A 143 9.30 -20.14 -7.44
N MET A 144 8.51 -19.07 -7.29
CA MET A 144 9.04 -17.72 -7.09
C MET A 144 9.48 -17.62 -5.63
N LYS A 145 10.63 -18.27 -5.37
CA LYS A 145 11.42 -18.20 -4.14
C LYS A 145 11.24 -16.85 -3.47
N ILE A 146 11.25 -16.85 -2.14
CA ILE A 146 11.59 -15.69 -1.32
C ILE A 146 12.89 -15.08 -1.89
N HIS A 147 12.73 -14.15 -2.83
CA HIS A 147 13.81 -13.63 -3.64
C HIS A 147 13.71 -12.12 -3.55
N LEU A 148 14.76 -11.55 -2.99
CA LEU A 148 14.99 -10.13 -3.10
C LEU A 148 15.13 -9.82 -4.59
N ARG A 149 14.31 -8.90 -5.10
CA ARG A 149 14.50 -8.30 -6.41
C ARG A 149 15.73 -7.39 -6.38
N VAL A 150 16.15 -6.88 -7.54
CA VAL A 150 17.32 -5.98 -7.63
C VAL A 150 17.11 -4.74 -6.76
N GLU A 151 15.89 -4.25 -6.72
CA GLU A 151 15.47 -3.04 -6.03
C GLU A 151 15.43 -3.23 -4.52
N ASP A 152 15.05 -4.43 -4.04
CA ASP A 152 15.17 -4.77 -2.61
C ASP A 152 16.62 -4.75 -2.17
N ARG A 153 17.52 -5.28 -2.99
CA ARG A 153 18.96 -5.22 -2.73
C ARG A 153 19.47 -3.78 -2.74
N ILE A 154 18.92 -2.91 -3.60
CA ILE A 154 19.25 -1.48 -3.61
C ILE A 154 18.80 -0.80 -2.32
N GLU A 155 17.56 -1.03 -1.86
CA GLU A 155 17.09 -0.47 -0.59
C GLU A 155 17.88 -1.03 0.61
N MET A 156 18.13 -2.34 0.66
CA MET A 156 18.98 -2.93 1.70
C MET A 156 20.40 -2.37 1.69
N LYS A 157 20.95 -2.08 0.50
CA LYS A 157 22.24 -1.39 0.37
C LYS A 157 22.16 0.04 0.89
N ARG A 158 21.12 0.81 0.56
CA ARG A 158 20.90 2.17 1.09
C ARG A 158 20.80 2.17 2.62
N ILE A 159 20.10 1.19 3.20
CA ILE A 159 20.05 1.00 4.65
C ILE A 159 21.45 0.70 5.19
N SER A 160 22.19 -0.19 4.54
CA SER A 160 23.58 -0.51 4.92
C SER A 160 24.49 0.72 4.86
N ASP A 161 24.36 1.55 3.82
CA ASP A 161 25.12 2.80 3.67
C ASP A 161 24.79 3.77 4.83
N SER A 162 23.51 3.91 5.21
CA SER A 162 23.10 4.71 6.39
C SER A 162 23.69 4.17 7.70
N LEU A 163 23.75 2.84 7.85
CA LEU A 163 24.35 2.19 9.02
C LEU A 163 25.85 2.45 9.11
N VAL A 164 26.57 2.39 7.98
CA VAL A 164 28.00 2.72 7.90
C VAL A 164 28.25 4.19 8.28
N LEU A 165 27.33 5.09 7.90
CA LEU A 165 27.38 6.51 8.27
C LEU A 165 26.91 6.80 9.70
N LEU A 166 26.64 5.76 10.51
CA LEU A 166 26.13 5.86 11.88
C LEU A 166 24.78 6.59 12.00
N ASN A 167 24.03 6.68 10.89
CA ASN A 167 22.69 7.26 10.88
C ASN A 167 21.65 6.18 11.23
N TYR A 168 21.70 5.72 12.47
CA TYR A 168 20.92 4.59 12.96
C TYR A 168 19.41 4.86 12.98
N HIS A 169 19.00 6.10 13.23
CA HIS A 169 17.59 6.46 13.25
C HIS A 169 16.96 6.28 11.87
N ASP A 170 17.57 6.85 10.82
CA ASP A 170 17.05 6.73 9.46
C ASP A 170 17.15 5.30 8.93
N ALA A 171 18.16 4.53 9.37
CA ALA A 171 18.24 3.11 9.11
C ALA A 171 17.05 2.35 9.71
N LEU A 172 16.67 2.60 10.98
CA LEU A 172 15.52 1.96 11.63
C LEU A 172 14.20 2.30 10.92
N VAL A 173 13.98 3.57 10.61
CA VAL A 173 12.81 4.03 9.83
C VAL A 173 12.76 3.32 8.47
N SER A 174 13.89 3.20 7.80
CA SER A 174 13.98 2.57 6.49
C SER A 174 13.77 1.06 6.54
N ILE A 175 14.28 0.37 7.56
CA ILE A 175 14.01 -1.06 7.79
C ILE A 175 12.51 -1.25 8.02
N GLY A 176 11.90 -0.51 8.94
CA GLY A 176 10.47 -0.64 9.24
C GLY A 176 9.57 -0.41 8.02
N ARG A 177 9.89 0.61 7.23
CA ARG A 177 9.21 0.90 5.95
C ARG A 177 9.36 -0.24 4.93
N LEU A 178 10.58 -0.76 4.76
CA LEU A 178 10.83 -1.88 3.83
C LEU A 178 10.10 -3.15 4.30
N SER A 179 10.09 -3.42 5.60
CA SER A 179 9.39 -4.53 6.22
C SER A 179 7.88 -4.48 6.02
N ARG A 180 7.21 -3.35 6.31
CA ARG A 180 5.77 -3.18 6.04
C ARG A 180 5.42 -3.42 4.59
N ARG A 181 6.27 -2.94 3.69
CA ARG A 181 6.07 -3.11 2.26
C ARG A 181 6.25 -4.56 1.81
N TRP A 182 7.23 -5.28 2.34
CA TRP A 182 7.32 -6.72 2.10
C TRP A 182 6.12 -7.46 2.68
N TYR A 183 5.59 -7.02 3.82
CA TYR A 183 4.39 -7.61 4.40
C TYR A 183 3.16 -7.38 3.52
N VAL A 184 2.84 -6.12 3.20
CA VAL A 184 1.61 -5.73 2.49
C VAL A 184 1.69 -6.03 1.01
N CYS A 185 2.79 -5.66 0.37
CA CYS A 185 2.95 -5.96 -1.04
C CYS A 185 3.29 -7.45 -1.13
N LYS A 186 4.46 -7.91 -0.71
CA LYS A 186 4.91 -9.28 -1.05
C LYS A 186 4.21 -10.41 -0.32
N GLY A 187 3.34 -10.10 0.64
CA GLY A 187 2.71 -11.11 1.47
C GLY A 187 3.73 -11.91 2.28
N TRP A 188 4.90 -11.34 2.59
CA TRP A 188 5.89 -12.08 3.35
C TRP A 188 5.45 -12.19 4.81
N SER A 189 5.53 -13.40 5.36
CA SER A 189 5.34 -13.60 6.80
C SER A 189 6.30 -12.74 7.63
N LEU A 190 5.89 -12.41 8.87
CA LEU A 190 6.75 -11.68 9.80
C LEU A 190 8.07 -12.41 10.05
N ALA A 191 8.04 -13.74 10.14
CA ALA A 191 9.24 -14.57 10.31
C ALA A 191 10.21 -14.42 9.13
N THR A 192 9.69 -14.45 7.90
CA THR A 192 10.48 -14.24 6.68
C THR A 192 11.09 -12.84 6.69
N ILE A 193 10.30 -11.81 6.98
CA ILE A 193 10.79 -10.43 7.01
C ILE A 193 11.91 -10.28 8.03
N LEU A 194 11.70 -10.77 9.26
CA LEU A 194 12.69 -10.72 10.33
C LEU A 194 13.99 -11.41 9.94
N GLN A 195 13.92 -12.57 9.27
CA GLN A 195 15.09 -13.28 8.76
C GLN A 195 15.91 -12.43 7.78
N PHE A 196 15.24 -11.69 6.88
CA PHE A 196 15.92 -10.86 5.88
C PHE A 196 16.44 -9.53 6.44
N THR A 197 15.77 -8.95 7.43
CA THR A 197 16.19 -7.69 8.05
C THR A 197 17.19 -7.88 9.18
N GLU A 198 17.33 -9.10 9.72
CA GLU A 198 18.23 -9.42 10.83
C GLU A 198 19.67 -8.93 10.63
N PRO A 199 20.34 -9.14 9.47
CA PRO A 199 21.70 -8.66 9.27
C PRO A 199 21.84 -7.13 9.33
N LEU A 200 20.80 -6.39 8.97
CA LEU A 200 20.78 -4.92 9.05
C LEU A 200 20.51 -4.47 10.48
N ARG A 201 19.53 -5.10 11.15
CA ARG A 201 19.18 -4.80 12.54
C ARG A 201 20.33 -5.09 13.50
N ASN A 202 21.04 -6.21 13.33
CA ASN A 202 22.12 -6.63 14.24
C ASN A 202 23.34 -5.70 14.21
N GLN A 203 23.40 -4.74 13.27
CA GLN A 203 24.40 -3.67 13.25
C GLN A 203 24.04 -2.47 14.14
N ILE A 204 22.82 -2.45 14.68
CA ILE A 204 22.28 -1.39 15.54
C ILE A 204 22.30 -1.91 16.97
N ASN A 205 22.85 -1.13 17.89
CA ASN A 205 22.89 -1.56 19.29
C ASN A 205 21.48 -1.54 19.92
N ASP A 206 21.29 -2.39 20.93
CA ASP A 206 19.99 -2.57 21.59
C ASP A 206 19.48 -1.30 22.27
N THR A 207 20.37 -0.40 22.69
CA THR A 207 19.99 0.87 23.33
C THR A 207 19.32 1.80 22.33
N LEU A 208 19.92 2.00 21.16
CA LEU A 208 19.37 2.83 20.08
C LEU A 208 18.06 2.24 19.55
N LEU A 209 18.02 0.92 19.35
CA LEU A 209 16.80 0.21 18.98
C LEU A 209 15.69 0.43 20.03
N SER A 210 16.01 0.24 21.31
CA SER A 210 15.05 0.45 22.40
C SER A 210 14.57 1.89 22.49
N THR A 211 15.45 2.87 22.25
CA THR A 211 15.08 4.29 22.22
C THR A 211 14.10 4.57 21.10
N TYR A 212 14.34 4.05 19.89
CA TYR A 212 13.40 4.19 18.77
C TYR A 212 12.05 3.53 19.09
N LEU A 213 12.06 2.30 19.62
CA LEU A 213 10.84 1.55 19.90
C LEU A 213 9.96 2.14 21.01
N ARG A 214 10.47 3.07 21.83
CA ARG A 214 9.65 3.82 22.80
C ARG A 214 8.71 4.81 22.11
N GLN A 215 9.13 5.34 20.97
CA GLN A 215 8.37 6.30 20.18
C GLN A 215 8.72 6.13 18.70
N PRO A 216 8.27 5.02 18.08
CA PRO A 216 8.61 4.77 16.68
C PRO A 216 7.90 5.79 15.78
N ASN A 217 8.49 6.08 14.62
CA ASN A 217 7.83 6.93 13.64
C ASN A 217 6.52 6.30 13.14
N GLU A 218 6.49 4.97 13.04
CA GLU A 218 5.29 4.21 12.71
C GLU A 218 5.04 3.17 13.82
N PRO A 219 3.86 3.15 14.49
CA PRO A 219 3.58 2.23 15.60
C PRO A 219 3.85 0.76 15.29
N THR A 220 3.64 0.37 14.03
CA THR A 220 3.82 -1.01 13.54
C THR A 220 5.27 -1.42 13.35
N ASP A 221 6.23 -0.49 13.39
CA ASP A 221 7.66 -0.80 13.37
C ASP A 221 8.05 -1.78 14.48
N VAL A 222 7.35 -1.75 15.62
CA VAL A 222 7.57 -2.66 16.74
C VAL A 222 7.42 -4.13 16.35
N LEU A 223 6.58 -4.44 15.36
CA LEU A 223 6.38 -5.81 14.89
C LEU A 223 7.63 -6.31 14.15
N PHE A 224 8.24 -5.45 13.34
CA PHE A 224 9.32 -5.80 12.43
C PHE A 224 10.72 -5.57 12.99
N LEU A 225 10.86 -4.73 14.02
CA LEU A 225 12.16 -4.35 14.56
C LEU A 225 12.47 -5.03 15.90
N LYS A 226 11.47 -5.54 16.63
CA LYS A 226 11.67 -6.21 17.92
C LYS A 226 12.28 -7.61 17.73
N GLN A 227 13.25 -8.00 18.57
CA GLN A 227 13.81 -9.34 18.57
C GLN A 227 12.79 -10.37 19.08
N SER A 228 12.72 -11.51 18.40
CA SER A 228 11.95 -12.68 18.81
C SER A 228 12.55 -13.31 20.07
N GLY A 229 12.15 -12.81 21.24
CA GLY A 229 12.12 -13.55 22.51
C GLY A 229 10.68 -13.79 23.00
N MET A 230 9.68 -13.48 22.18
CA MET A 230 8.26 -13.52 22.53
C MET A 230 7.62 -14.74 21.88
N SER A 231 7.08 -15.64 22.70
CA SER A 231 6.32 -16.81 22.24
C SER A 231 5.11 -16.35 21.42
N ALA A 232 4.64 -17.19 20.50
CA ALA A 232 3.49 -16.94 19.61
C ALA A 232 2.20 -16.48 20.31
N HIS A 233 2.14 -16.54 21.64
CA HIS A 233 1.01 -16.12 22.47
C HIS A 233 0.86 -14.60 22.62
N GLU A 234 1.90 -13.80 22.36
CA GLU A 234 1.87 -12.34 22.60
C GLU A 234 1.59 -11.51 21.33
N CYS A 235 1.54 -12.16 20.15
CA CYS A 235 1.16 -11.49 18.90
C CYS A 235 -0.35 -11.17 18.83
N SER A 236 -1.19 -11.96 19.50
CA SER A 236 -2.66 -11.76 19.51
C SER A 236 -3.13 -10.66 20.45
N SER A 237 -2.33 -10.24 21.44
CA SER A 237 -2.75 -9.21 22.41
C SER A 237 -2.50 -7.79 21.91
N ALA A 238 -1.57 -7.57 20.97
CA ALA A 238 -1.32 -6.26 20.37
C ALA A 238 -2.39 -5.85 19.33
N VAL A 239 -3.20 -6.79 18.84
CA VAL A 239 -4.26 -6.55 17.85
C VAL A 239 -5.66 -6.52 18.49
N ALA A 240 -5.79 -6.93 19.77
CA ALA A 240 -7.09 -7.20 20.40
C ALA A 240 -7.56 -6.18 21.45
N THR A 241 -6.88 -5.04 21.64
CA THR A 241 -7.34 -3.99 22.56
C THR A 241 -7.81 -2.74 21.82
N ASP A 242 -8.81 -2.89 20.96
CA ASP A 242 -9.72 -1.78 20.65
C ASP A 242 -11.07 -2.33 20.16
N GLY A 243 -11.89 -2.76 21.13
CA GLY A 243 -13.13 -3.45 20.81
C GLY A 243 -13.90 -3.94 22.03
N GLN A 244 -14.02 -3.14 23.08
CA GLN A 244 -15.14 -3.31 24.02
C GLN A 244 -16.16 -2.19 23.79
N PRO A 245 -17.42 -2.53 23.45
CA PRO A 245 -18.48 -1.55 23.40
C PRO A 245 -18.76 -1.04 24.82
N VAL A 246 -18.81 0.28 24.98
CA VAL A 246 -19.38 0.92 26.16
C VAL A 246 -20.87 0.55 26.19
N SER A 247 -21.25 -0.27 27.16
CA SER A 247 -22.64 -0.58 27.45
C SER A 247 -23.41 0.71 27.78
N VAL A 248 -24.54 0.89 27.09
CA VAL A 248 -25.61 1.84 27.47
C VAL A 248 -26.34 1.30 28.70
#